data_AF-A0A4Y7QBG0-F1
#
_entry.id   AF-A0A4Y7QBG0-F1
#
_cell.length_a   1.000
_cell.length_b   1.000
_cell.length_c   1.000
_cell.angle_alpha   90.00
_cell.angle_beta   90.00
_cell.angle_gamma   90.00
#
_symmetry.space_group_name_H-M   'P 1'
#
loop_
_entity.id
_entity.type
_entity.pdbx_description
1 polymer ?
#
loop_
_entity_poly.entity_id
_entity_poly.type
_entity_poly.pdbx_seq_one_letter_code
_entity_poly.pdbx_strand_id
1 'polypeptide(L)'
;MTEPETQYYEHGRFKVAGGVLPNAITAYRTYGDPAAPCIVFPTCYGAKMKFGSQAYLVGEGKVSICASTRINDGNNANCWVLDPNKYFIVTFALFCNGESSSPSNTVRRCTFPECTTT
;
A
#
# COMPACT_ATOMS: atom_id res chain seq x y z
N MET A 1 10.31 -16.83 4.32
CA MET A 1 8.86 -16.59 4.20
C MET A 1 8.60 -16.15 2.78
N THR A 2 7.61 -16.75 2.11
CA THR A 2 7.18 -16.34 0.76
C THR A 2 6.47 -14.99 0.87
N GLU A 3 6.85 -14.00 0.06
CA GLU A 3 6.17 -12.70 0.03
C GLU A 3 4.69 -12.88 -0.33
N PRO A 4 3.76 -12.18 0.36
CA PRO A 4 2.34 -12.31 0.05
C PRO A 4 2.04 -11.81 -1.36
N GLU A 5 1.08 -12.47 -2.00
CA GLU A 5 0.60 -12.10 -3.32
C GLU A 5 -0.06 -10.71 -3.28
N THR A 6 0.07 -9.98 -4.40
CA THR A 6 -0.55 -8.66 -4.53
C THR A 6 -2.02 -8.82 -4.88
N GLN A 7 -2.88 -8.28 -4.02
CA GLN A 7 -4.32 -8.27 -4.21
C GLN A 7 -4.77 -6.92 -4.78
N TYR A 8 -5.97 -6.88 -5.37
CA TYR A 8 -6.54 -5.67 -5.95
C TYR A 8 -7.91 -5.40 -5.36
N TYR A 9 -8.13 -4.18 -4.88
CA TYR A 9 -9.43 -3.69 -4.45
C TYR A 9 -10.02 -2.79 -5.54
N GLU A 10 -11.20 -3.14 -6.02
CA GLU A 10 -11.93 -2.38 -7.04
C GLU A 10 -12.83 -1.33 -6.40
N HIS A 11 -12.50 -0.06 -6.59
CA HIS A 11 -13.33 1.06 -6.12
C HIS A 11 -14.48 1.38 -7.08
N GLY A 12 -14.43 0.85 -8.32
CA GLY A 12 -15.33 1.24 -9.40
C GLY A 12 -15.13 2.70 -9.80
N ARG A 13 -16.23 3.46 -9.93
CA ARG A 13 -16.20 4.86 -10.38
C ARG A 13 -15.71 5.77 -9.26
N PHE A 14 -14.47 6.24 -9.35
CA PHE A 14 -13.80 7.03 -8.32
C PHE A 14 -13.57 8.49 -8.77
N LYS A 15 -14.16 9.46 -8.05
CA LYS A 15 -14.01 10.88 -8.35
C LYS A 15 -12.65 11.39 -7.86
N VAL A 16 -11.98 12.18 -8.68
CA VAL A 16 -10.73 12.88 -8.34
C VAL A 16 -10.85 14.35 -8.71
N ALA A 17 -9.91 15.17 -8.23
CA ALA A 17 -9.81 16.54 -8.72
C ALA A 17 -9.60 16.52 -10.25
N GLY A 18 -10.53 17.14 -10.99
CA GLY A 18 -10.46 17.23 -12.45
C GLY A 18 -11.04 16.05 -13.24
N GLY A 19 -11.74 15.11 -12.60
CA GLY A 19 -12.46 14.08 -13.36
C GLY A 19 -12.85 12.84 -12.57
N VAL A 20 -13.05 11.75 -13.30
CA VAL A 20 -13.48 10.47 -12.73
C VAL A 20 -12.69 9.33 -13.34
N LEU A 21 -12.14 8.46 -12.49
CA LEU A 21 -11.60 7.17 -12.89
C LEU A 21 -12.76 6.17 -12.96
N PRO A 22 -13.09 5.60 -14.13
CA PRO A 22 -14.29 4.76 -14.27
C PRO A 22 -14.18 3.43 -13.52
N ASN A 23 -12.98 2.85 -13.46
CA ASN A 23 -12.68 1.56 -12.83
C ASN A 23 -11.39 1.68 -12.02
N ALA A 24 -11.41 2.47 -10.93
CA ALA A 24 -10.24 2.65 -10.09
C ALA A 24 -9.92 1.39 -9.28
N ILE A 25 -8.65 1.03 -9.22
CA ILE A 25 -8.13 -0.10 -8.46
C ILE A 25 -7.00 0.33 -7.53
N THR A 26 -6.94 -0.28 -6.35
CA THR A 26 -5.79 -0.19 -5.44
C THR A 26 -5.15 -1.56 -5.30
N ALA A 27 -3.87 -1.65 -5.64
CA ALA A 27 -3.04 -2.82 -5.35
C ALA A 27 -2.57 -2.77 -3.89
N TYR A 28 -2.69 -3.89 -3.18
CA TYR A 28 -2.33 -3.98 -1.76
C TYR A 28 -1.82 -5.37 -1.38
N ARG A 29 -1.19 -5.47 -0.21
CA ARG A 29 -0.74 -6.70 0.44
C ARG A 29 -1.07 -6.65 1.92
N THR A 30 -1.32 -7.81 2.50
CA THR A 30 -1.69 -7.96 3.90
C THR A 30 -0.75 -8.93 4.60
N TYR A 31 -0.44 -8.65 5.86
CA TYR A 31 0.45 -9.46 6.69
C TYR A 31 -0.18 -9.60 8.08
N GLY A 32 -0.01 -10.77 8.70
CA GLY A 32 -0.56 -11.06 10.02
C GLY A 32 -2.04 -11.46 10.01
N ASP A 33 -2.63 -11.57 11.20
CA ASP A 33 -4.02 -11.96 11.43
C ASP A 33 -4.96 -10.75 11.29
N PRO A 34 -5.97 -10.77 10.40
CA PRO A 34 -6.99 -9.72 10.30
C PRO A 34 -7.75 -9.38 11.58
N ALA A 35 -7.74 -10.26 12.60
CA ALA A 35 -8.34 -10.00 13.91
C ALA A 35 -7.46 -9.11 14.82
N ALA A 36 -6.17 -8.96 14.48
CA ALA A 36 -5.24 -8.11 15.22
C ALA A 36 -5.44 -6.62 14.88
N PRO A 37 -4.94 -5.69 15.73
CA PRO A 37 -5.01 -4.25 15.44
C PRO A 37 -4.35 -3.91 14.10
N CYS A 38 -5.03 -3.08 13.30
CA CYS A 38 -4.64 -2.79 11.93
C CYS A 38 -3.67 -1.60 11.82
N ILE A 39 -2.57 -1.79 11.10
CA ILE A 39 -1.64 -0.74 10.68
C ILE A 39 -1.70 -0.61 9.16
N VAL A 40 -1.89 0.62 8.69
CA VAL A 40 -1.91 0.93 7.26
C VAL A 40 -0.62 1.67 6.89
N PHE A 41 0.12 1.13 5.91
CA PHE A 41 1.42 1.67 5.50
C PHE A 41 1.50 1.86 3.96
N PRO A 42 1.28 3.08 3.46
CA PRO A 42 1.29 3.36 2.02
C PRO A 42 2.69 3.39 1.42
N THR A 43 2.81 3.13 0.12
CA THR A 43 4.05 3.40 -0.64
C THR A 43 4.37 4.90 -0.69
N CYS A 44 5.65 5.26 -0.79
CA CYS A 44 6.10 6.62 -1.07
C CYS A 44 6.27 6.89 -2.59
N TYR A 45 6.67 8.12 -2.94
CA TYR A 45 6.92 8.52 -4.32
C TYR A 45 7.93 7.59 -5.01
N GLY A 46 7.55 7.05 -6.18
CA GLY A 46 8.40 6.15 -6.97
C GLY A 46 8.55 4.73 -6.43
N ALA A 47 8.04 4.42 -5.24
CA ALA A 47 8.09 3.08 -4.67
C ALA A 47 7.03 2.16 -5.29
N LYS A 48 7.44 0.91 -5.57
CA LYS A 48 6.58 -0.17 -6.05
C LYS A 48 6.62 -1.35 -5.08
N MET A 49 5.49 -2.00 -4.86
CA MET A 49 5.38 -3.19 -4.02
C MET A 49 6.11 -4.40 -4.64
N LYS A 50 6.10 -4.53 -5.98
CA LYS A 50 6.65 -5.67 -6.75
C LYS A 50 8.18 -5.83 -6.78
N PHE A 51 8.96 -5.02 -6.07
CA PHE A 51 10.44 -5.11 -6.09
C PHE A 51 11.08 -5.15 -4.70
N GLY A 52 10.41 -5.74 -3.70
CA GLY A 52 10.97 -5.90 -2.36
C GLY A 52 11.21 -4.59 -1.60
N SER A 53 10.73 -3.45 -2.13
CA SER A 53 10.92 -2.12 -1.52
C SER A 53 10.35 -2.02 -0.10
N GLN A 54 9.38 -2.89 0.24
CA GLN A 54 8.77 -2.97 1.57
C GLN A 54 9.11 -4.26 2.31
N ALA A 55 9.78 -5.23 1.64
CA ALA A 55 10.22 -6.46 2.28
C ALA A 55 11.27 -6.19 3.36
N TYR A 56 12.00 -5.07 3.31
CA TYR A 56 12.89 -4.63 4.39
C TYR A 56 12.14 -4.09 5.61
N LEU A 57 10.87 -3.71 5.48
CA LEU A 57 10.11 -3.05 6.54
C LEU A 57 9.22 -4.01 7.32
N VAL A 58 8.82 -5.14 6.72
CA VAL A 58 7.85 -6.09 7.30
C VAL A 58 8.51 -7.45 7.51
N GLY A 59 8.53 -7.92 8.76
CA GLY A 59 9.00 -9.26 9.14
C GLY A 59 9.72 -9.32 10.48
N GLU A 60 9.75 -10.52 11.09
CA GLU A 60 10.64 -10.81 12.23
C GLU A 60 12.09 -10.51 11.82
N GLY A 61 12.84 -9.73 12.60
CA GLY A 61 14.21 -9.39 12.21
C GLY A 61 14.38 -8.04 11.52
N LYS A 62 13.31 -7.28 11.22
CA LYS A 62 13.39 -6.11 10.34
C LYS A 62 13.02 -4.76 10.96
N VAL A 63 13.71 -3.72 10.53
CA VAL A 63 13.55 -2.33 10.99
C VAL A 63 12.33 -1.72 10.31
N SER A 64 11.44 -1.10 11.08
CA SER A 64 10.40 -0.25 10.51
C SER A 64 10.21 1.02 11.34
N ILE A 65 9.82 2.09 10.64
CA ILE A 65 9.28 3.39 11.11
C ILE A 65 9.19 3.64 12.62
N CYS A 66 10.08 4.45 13.19
CA CYS A 66 9.93 4.96 14.57
C CYS A 66 8.70 5.87 14.71
N ALA A 67 7.55 5.30 15.10
CA ALA A 67 6.48 6.06 15.73
C ALA A 67 6.62 5.90 17.25
N SER A 68 7.17 6.95 17.87
CA SER A 68 7.27 7.16 19.33
C SER A 68 8.36 6.40 20.09
N THR A 69 9.38 7.17 20.42
CA THR A 69 10.35 7.03 21.51
C THR A 69 9.74 6.43 22.78
N ARG A 70 10.18 5.23 23.17
CA ARG A 70 10.42 4.79 24.56
C ARG A 70 11.30 3.56 24.56
N ILE A 71 12.56 3.77 24.19
CA ILE A 71 13.66 2.82 24.38
C ILE A 71 14.00 2.90 25.88
N ASN A 72 13.50 2.01 26.73
CA ASN A 72 13.93 1.91 28.14
C ASN A 72 13.61 0.55 28.80
N ASP A 73 13.14 -0.44 28.06
CA ASP A 73 13.12 -1.83 28.48
C ASP A 73 14.47 -2.48 28.11
N GLY A 74 15.27 -2.80 29.12
CA GLY A 74 16.68 -3.21 29.03
C GLY A 74 16.94 -4.59 28.39
N ASN A 75 16.26 -4.89 27.28
CA ASN A 75 16.32 -6.15 26.56
C ASN A 75 16.35 -5.85 25.06
N ASN A 76 17.55 -5.63 24.54
CA ASN A 76 17.93 -5.79 23.14
C ASN A 76 17.10 -4.94 22.16
N ALA A 77 17.61 -3.75 21.84
CA ALA A 77 16.97 -2.70 21.02
C ALA A 77 16.66 -3.10 19.56
N ASN A 78 15.76 -4.05 19.36
CA ASN A 78 15.18 -4.37 18.07
C ASN A 78 13.83 -3.66 17.98
N CYS A 79 13.81 -2.45 17.42
CA CYS A 79 12.57 -1.71 17.17
C CYS A 79 11.79 -2.41 16.03
N TRP A 80 11.02 -3.45 16.36
CA TRP A 80 10.13 -4.14 15.42
C TRP A 80 8.84 -3.33 15.24
N VAL A 81 8.86 -2.28 14.39
CA VAL A 81 7.67 -1.42 14.29
C VAL A 81 6.57 -1.99 13.37
N LEU A 82 6.85 -3.04 12.60
CA LEU A 82 5.85 -3.76 11.80
C LEU A 82 5.99 -5.29 11.96
N ASP A 83 5.75 -5.78 13.18
CA ASP A 83 5.69 -7.21 13.51
C ASP A 83 4.30 -7.80 13.14
N PRO A 84 4.21 -8.68 12.11
CA PRO A 84 2.95 -9.28 11.69
C PRO A 84 2.38 -10.28 12.70
N ASN A 85 3.13 -10.70 13.73
CA ASN A 85 2.61 -11.52 14.82
C ASN A 85 1.78 -10.71 15.82
N LYS A 86 1.93 -9.38 15.82
CA LYS A 86 1.23 -8.45 16.74
C LYS A 86 0.16 -7.62 16.06
N TYR A 87 0.35 -7.32 14.77
CA TYR A 87 -0.51 -6.40 14.02
C TYR A 87 -0.95 -6.99 12.70
N PHE A 88 -2.14 -6.59 12.26
CA PHE A 88 -2.57 -6.77 10.89
C PHE A 88 -2.02 -5.61 10.06
N ILE A 89 -1.07 -5.87 9.18
CA ILE A 89 -0.40 -4.82 8.41
C ILE A 89 -0.94 -4.84 6.99
N VAL A 90 -1.44 -3.69 6.52
CA VAL A 90 -1.90 -3.49 5.15
C VAL A 90 -0.97 -2.48 4.48
N THR A 91 -0.22 -2.95 3.49
CA THR A 91 0.54 -2.06 2.62
C THR A 91 -0.22 -1.88 1.31
N PHE A 92 -0.21 -0.68 0.74
CA PHE A 92 -0.87 -0.44 -0.53
C PHE A 92 -0.11 0.55 -1.42
N ALA A 93 -0.22 0.32 -2.72
CA ALA A 93 0.31 1.19 -3.75
C ALA A 93 -0.58 2.42 -3.92
N LEU A 94 0.01 3.61 -3.85
CA LEU A 94 -0.70 4.85 -4.17
C LEU A 94 -1.16 4.84 -5.64
N PHE A 95 -2.23 5.59 -5.94
CA PHE A 95 -2.56 5.91 -7.32
C PHE A 95 -1.35 6.54 -8.02
N CYS A 96 -1.21 6.24 -9.31
CA CYS A 96 -0.09 6.64 -10.16
C CYS A 96 1.27 5.96 -9.86
N ASN A 97 1.38 4.95 -8.99
CA ASN A 97 2.66 4.25 -8.78
C ASN A 97 3.02 3.19 -9.86
N GLY A 98 2.07 2.85 -10.73
CA GLY A 98 2.20 1.84 -11.80
C GLY A 98 1.61 0.46 -11.48
N GLU A 99 1.19 0.20 -10.24
CA GLU A 99 0.53 -1.04 -9.79
C GLU A 99 -0.95 -0.81 -9.50
N SER A 100 -1.29 0.22 -8.73
CA SER A 100 -2.65 0.76 -8.63
C SER A 100 -3.03 1.55 -9.89
N SER A 101 -4.26 2.07 -9.97
CA SER A 101 -4.69 2.90 -11.09
C SER A 101 -3.69 4.04 -11.37
N SER A 102 -3.13 4.01 -12.57
CA SER A 102 -2.03 4.85 -13.01
C SER A 102 -2.17 5.16 -14.51
N PRO A 103 -1.58 6.25 -15.02
CA PRO A 103 -1.57 6.54 -16.45
C PRO A 103 -1.04 5.38 -17.32
N SER A 104 -0.15 4.57 -16.77
CA SER A 104 0.46 3.42 -17.46
C SER A 104 -0.41 2.17 -17.55
N ASN A 105 -1.50 2.07 -16.78
CA ASN A 105 -2.31 0.83 -16.69
C ASN A 105 -3.83 1.07 -16.67
N THR A 106 -4.28 2.33 -16.55
CA THR A 106 -5.69 2.68 -16.54
C THR A 106 -6.08 3.15 -17.93
N VAL A 107 -6.86 2.33 -18.64
CA VAL A 107 -7.36 2.66 -19.98
C VAL A 107 -8.19 3.94 -19.90
N ARG A 108 -7.76 5.00 -20.60
CA ARG A 108 -8.62 6.16 -20.87
C ARG A 108 -9.73 5.69 -21.82
N ARG A 109 -10.95 5.51 -21.29
CA ARG A 109 -12.15 5.30 -22.11
C ARG A 109 -12.72 6.58 -22.71
N CYS A 110 -11.97 7.68 -22.72
CA CYS A 110 -12.38 8.89 -23.42
C CYS A 110 -11.73 8.92 -24.80
N THR A 111 -12.40 8.33 -25.79
CA THR A 111 -12.23 8.72 -27.19
C THR A 111 -12.98 10.06 -27.40
N PHE A 112 -12.40 10.94 -28.20
CA PHE A 112 -13.10 12.14 -28.68
C PHE A 112 -14.45 11.73 -29.30
N PRO A 113 -15.59 12.40 -28.99
CA PRO A 113 -15.73 13.71 -28.33
C PRO A 113 -16.21 13.67 -26.86
N GLU A 114 -16.36 12.50 -26.23
CA GLU A 114 -16.96 12.37 -24.87
C GLU A 114 -16.21 13.08 -23.73
N CYS A 115 -15.02 13.63 -23.99
CA CYS A 115 -14.22 14.36 -23.00
C CYS A 115 -14.72 15.81 -22.73
N THR A 116 -15.81 16.28 -23.36
CA THR A 116 -16.25 17.68 -23.25
C THR A 116 -17.42 17.94 -22.30
N THR A 117 -18.10 16.91 -21.79
CA THR A 117 -19.27 17.16 -20.92
C THR A 117 -18.85 17.12 -19.45
N THR A 118 -18.92 18.29 -18.81
CA THR A 118 -18.67 18.52 -17.39
C THR A 118 -19.90 18.21 -16.56
#